data_AF-A0AAV0D3Z6-F1
#
_entry.id   AF-A0AAV0D3Z6-F1
#
_cell.length_a   1.000
_cell.length_b   1.000
_cell.length_c   1.000
_cell.angle_alpha   90.00
_cell.angle_beta   90.00
_cell.angle_gamma   90.00
#
_symmetry.space_group_name_H-M   'P 1'
#
loop_
_entity.id
_entity.type
_entity.pdbx_description
1 polymer ?
#
loop_
_entity_poly.entity_id
_entity_poly.type
_entity_poly.pdbx_seq_one_letter_code
_entity_poly.pdbx_strand_id
1 'polypeptide(L)'
;MGFWIFGYGSLVWNPGFEYYEKKIGYIRDCMRVFDLACIDHRGTPQNPARTCTLEKSEGAISWGAAYCVQGGTEKEKKAMEYLERRECEYDHKSSMDFFTEQDPVYPAITGVLVFMSTPDKSE
;
A
#
# COMPACT_ATOMS: atom_id res chain seq x y z
N MET A 1 -7.29 6.49 17.78
CA MET A 1 -6.12 7.32 17.39
C MET A 1 -5.82 6.85 15.99
N GLY A 2 -6.09 7.67 14.98
CA GLY A 2 -6.19 7.19 13.59
C GLY A 2 -4.85 6.79 12.97
N PHE A 3 -4.92 6.11 11.82
CA PHE A 3 -3.76 5.77 11.00
C PHE A 3 -3.98 6.15 9.54
N TRP A 4 -2.89 6.19 8.77
CA TRP A 4 -2.94 6.40 7.33
C TRP A 4 -2.49 5.14 6.59
N ILE A 5 -3.19 4.81 5.50
CA ILE A 5 -2.82 3.72 4.59
C ILE A 5 -2.50 4.30 3.22
N PHE A 6 -1.39 3.88 2.63
CA PHE A 6 -1.06 4.18 1.24
C PHE A 6 -1.46 3.02 0.32
N GLY A 7 -2.25 3.33 -0.70
CA GLY A 7 -2.61 2.41 -1.77
C GLY A 7 -1.90 2.76 -3.06
N TYR A 8 -1.21 1.79 -3.65
CA TYR A 8 -0.48 1.93 -4.93
C TYR A 8 -0.95 0.93 -6.02
N GLY A 9 -1.92 0.07 -5.68
CA GLY A 9 -2.54 -0.91 -6.56
C GLY A 9 -4.07 -0.91 -6.44
N SER A 10 -4.65 -2.05 -6.07
CA SER A 10 -6.11 -2.23 -6.02
C SER A 10 -6.83 -1.23 -5.10
N LEU A 11 -6.18 -0.79 -4.02
CA LEU A 11 -6.69 0.20 -3.07
C LEU A 11 -6.91 1.59 -3.68
N VAL A 12 -6.29 1.91 -4.82
CA VAL A 12 -6.48 3.21 -5.50
C VAL A 12 -7.90 3.35 -6.04
N TRP A 13 -8.45 2.28 -6.62
CA TRP A 13 -9.78 2.28 -7.24
C TRP A 13 -10.87 1.67 -6.35
N ASN A 14 -10.50 0.74 -5.47
CA ASN A 14 -11.44 0.09 -4.56
C ASN A 14 -10.81 -0.03 -3.16
N PRO A 15 -10.90 0.98 -2.30
CA PRO A 15 -10.34 0.91 -0.95
C PRO A 15 -11.08 -0.14 -0.09
N GLY A 16 -12.41 -0.23 -0.18
CA GLY A 16 -13.20 -1.26 0.50
C GLY A 16 -13.31 -1.12 2.03
N PHE A 17 -12.85 0.00 2.59
CA PHE A 17 -13.04 0.40 3.99
C PHE A 17 -13.47 1.86 4.07
N GLU A 18 -14.04 2.25 5.21
CA GLU A 18 -14.38 3.65 5.48
C GLU A 18 -13.15 4.47 5.87
N TYR A 19 -12.99 5.64 5.25
CA TYR A 19 -11.93 6.60 5.56
C TYR A 19 -12.51 7.99 5.74
N TYR A 20 -11.81 8.82 6.51
CA TYR A 20 -12.18 10.21 6.76
C TYR A 20 -11.68 11.15 5.67
N GLU A 21 -10.45 10.93 5.20
CA GLU A 21 -9.78 11.78 4.22
C GLU A 21 -9.01 10.92 3.23
N LYS A 22 -8.92 11.40 1.98
CA LYS A 22 -8.09 10.83 0.91
C LYS A 22 -7.19 11.93 0.35
N LYS A 23 -5.90 11.65 0.19
CA LYS A 23 -4.93 12.51 -0.51
C LYS A 23 -4.28 11.76 -1.66
N ILE A 24 -4.14 12.42 -2.81
CA ILE A 24 -3.38 11.90 -3.96
C ILE A 24 -1.94 12.41 -3.86
N GLY A 25 -0.99 11.53 -4.10
CA GLY A 25 0.42 11.81 -3.90
C GLY A 25 1.27 10.58 -4.13
N TYR A 26 2.47 10.57 -3.57
CA TYR A 26 3.45 9.52 -3.83
C TYR A 26 4.33 9.26 -2.60
N ILE A 27 4.95 8.09 -2.62
CA ILE A 27 6.06 7.71 -1.75
C ILE A 27 7.36 7.69 -2.57
N ARG A 28 8.49 7.74 -1.87
CA ARG A 28 9.84 7.77 -2.46
C ARG A 28 10.59 6.47 -2.26
N ASP A 29 11.67 6.33 -3.02
CA ASP A 29 12.65 5.26 -2.95
C ASP A 29 12.05 3.86 -3.17
N CYS A 30 10.88 3.83 -3.81
CA CYS A 30 10.13 2.63 -4.14
C CYS A 30 9.57 2.75 -5.55
N MET A 31 9.76 1.70 -6.36
CA MET A 31 9.15 1.57 -7.66
C MET A 31 8.06 0.50 -7.65
N ARG A 32 6.98 0.78 -8.39
CA ARG A 32 5.90 -0.18 -8.59
C ARG A 32 6.28 -1.19 -9.67
N VAL A 33 6.23 -2.47 -9.30
CA VAL A 33 6.50 -3.60 -10.21
C VAL A 33 5.31 -4.55 -10.23
N PHE A 34 5.16 -5.29 -11.32
CA PHE A 34 4.18 -6.38 -11.43
C PHE A 34 4.93 -7.70 -11.38
N ASP A 35 5.57 -7.98 -10.24
CA ASP A 35 6.45 -9.13 -10.09
C ASP A 35 6.10 -10.06 -8.93
N LEU A 36 5.06 -9.73 -8.15
CA LEU A 36 4.60 -10.60 -7.07
C LEU A 36 3.75 -11.73 -7.64
N ALA A 37 4.18 -12.98 -7.44
CA ALA A 37 3.41 -14.15 -7.85
C ALA A 37 2.07 -14.21 -7.10
N CYS A 38 0.98 -14.32 -7.85
CA CYS A 38 -0.39 -14.41 -7.37
C CYS A 38 -0.97 -15.74 -7.85
N ILE A 39 -1.10 -16.69 -6.93
CA ILE A 39 -1.58 -18.05 -7.22
C ILE A 39 -3.03 -18.30 -6.79
N ASP A 40 -3.60 -17.42 -5.97
CA ASP A 40 -4.90 -17.64 -5.33
C ASP A 40 -6.03 -16.73 -5.87
N HIS A 41 -5.69 -15.54 -6.37
CA HIS A 41 -6.68 -14.58 -6.87
C HIS A 41 -6.74 -14.48 -8.39
N ARG A 42 -5.59 -14.27 -9.04
CA ARG A 42 -5.49 -13.98 -10.48
C ARG A 42 -4.82 -15.09 -11.29
N GLY A 43 -4.19 -16.05 -10.63
CA GLY A 43 -3.49 -17.16 -11.25
C GLY A 43 -3.93 -18.49 -10.65
N THR A 44 -3.16 -19.52 -10.97
CA THR A 44 -3.24 -20.84 -10.33
C THR A 44 -1.82 -21.29 -9.97
N PRO A 45 -1.64 -22.30 -9.11
CA PRO A 45 -0.31 -22.83 -8.82
C PRO A 45 0.48 -23.28 -10.07
N GLN A 46 -0.21 -23.73 -11.12
CA GLN A 46 0.41 -24.13 -12.39
C GLN A 46 0.67 -22.95 -13.33
N ASN A 47 -0.08 -21.85 -13.20
CA ASN A 47 0.04 -20.64 -14.00
C ASN A 47 -0.12 -19.41 -13.09
N PRO A 48 0.92 -19.05 -12.33
CA PRO A 48 0.86 -17.89 -11.43
C PRO A 48 0.63 -16.62 -12.25
N ALA A 49 -0.30 -15.79 -11.80
CA ALA A 49 -0.40 -14.42 -12.30
C ALA A 49 0.64 -13.55 -11.59
N ARG A 50 0.84 -12.33 -12.09
CA ARG A 50 1.64 -11.32 -11.39
C ARG A 50 0.74 -10.21 -10.89
N THR A 51 0.90 -9.86 -9.61
CA THR A 51 0.25 -8.72 -8.98
C THR A 51 1.27 -7.61 -8.71
N CYS A 52 0.74 -6.43 -8.43
CA CYS A 52 1.49 -5.23 -8.17
C CYS A 52 2.16 -5.32 -6.79
N THR A 53 3.45 -5.00 -6.66
CA THR A 53 4.15 -4.80 -5.39
C THR A 53 5.10 -3.61 -5.50
N LEU A 54 5.80 -3.29 -4.42
CA LEU A 54 6.82 -2.24 -4.36
C LEU A 54 8.19 -2.83 -4.11
N GLU A 55 9.16 -2.40 -4.91
CA GLU A 55 10.57 -2.71 -4.70
C GLU A 55 11.36 -1.46 -4.36
N LYS A 56 12.37 -1.61 -3.50
CA LYS A 56 13.28 -0.51 -3.17
C LYS A 56 14.05 -0.09 -4.41
N SER A 57 13.96 1.19 -4.74
CA SER A 57 14.64 1.78 -5.89
C SER A 57 14.91 3.25 -5.58
N GLU A 58 16.15 3.55 -5.21
CA GLU A 58 16.55 4.88 -4.76
C GLU A 58 16.25 5.95 -5.82
N GLY A 59 15.62 7.05 -5.39
CA GLY A 59 15.20 8.13 -6.29
C GLY A 59 13.93 7.85 -7.10
N ALA A 60 13.39 6.62 -7.06
CA ALA A 60 12.10 6.33 -7.68
C ALA A 60 10.94 6.95 -6.90
N ILE A 61 9.85 7.24 -7.60
CA ILE A 61 8.59 7.69 -6.99
C ILE A 61 7.46 6.75 -7.40
N SER A 62 6.59 6.45 -6.45
CA SER A 62 5.40 5.63 -6.68
C SER A 62 4.15 6.40 -6.32
N TRP A 63 3.35 6.72 -7.35
CA TRP A 63 2.08 7.42 -7.22
C TRP A 63 0.95 6.51 -6.73
N GLY A 64 0.11 7.09 -5.86
CA GLY A 64 -1.02 6.40 -5.27
C GLY A 64 -1.94 7.34 -4.50
N ALA A 65 -2.60 6.80 -3.48
CA ALA A 65 -3.49 7.53 -2.61
C ALA A 65 -3.25 7.17 -1.14
N ALA A 66 -3.21 8.17 -0.27
CA ALA A 66 -3.20 8.00 1.18
C ALA A 66 -4.61 8.18 1.74
N TYR A 67 -5.04 7.26 2.62
CA TYR A 67 -6.36 7.26 3.25
C TYR A 67 -6.24 7.36 4.76
N CYS A 68 -6.90 8.36 5.35
CA CYS A 68 -6.98 8.52 6.80
C CYS A 68 -8.10 7.66 7.36
N VAL A 69 -7.77 6.69 8.20
CA VAL A 69 -8.75 5.92 8.96
C VAL A 69 -8.78 6.47 10.38
N GLN A 70 -9.87 7.13 10.72
CA GLN A 70 -10.15 7.62 12.07
C GLN A 70 -11.63 7.50 12.40
N GLY A 71 -11.94 7.57 13.70
CA GLY A 71 -13.30 7.44 14.22
C GLY A 71 -13.45 6.49 15.40
N GLY A 72 -12.36 6.18 16.10
CA GLY A 72 -12.37 5.35 17.32
C GLY A 72 -11.88 3.93 17.09
N THR A 73 -11.54 3.25 18.19
CA THR A 73 -10.83 1.96 18.19
C THR A 73 -11.52 0.89 17.36
N GLU A 74 -12.85 0.78 17.44
CA GLU A 74 -13.60 -0.26 16.71
C GLU A 74 -13.54 -0.07 15.18
N LYS A 75 -13.62 1.18 14.71
CA LYS A 75 -13.54 1.47 13.27
C LYS A 75 -12.12 1.25 12.74
N GLU A 76 -11.13 1.72 13.51
CA GLU A 76 -9.71 1.53 13.22
C GLU A 76 -9.38 0.03 13.14
N LYS A 77 -9.86 -0.78 14.10
CA LYS A 77 -9.64 -2.23 14.14
C LYS A 77 -10.29 -2.94 12.96
N LYS A 78 -11.56 -2.67 12.66
CA LYS A 78 -12.27 -3.29 11.52
C LYS A 78 -11.58 -3.00 10.19
N ALA A 79 -11.09 -1.78 10.00
CA ALA A 79 -10.34 -1.41 8.80
C ALA A 79 -9.02 -2.19 8.70
N MET A 80 -8.28 -2.32 9.80
CA MET A 80 -7.03 -3.11 9.82
C MET A 80 -7.28 -4.59 9.56
N GLU A 81 -8.27 -5.21 10.21
CA GLU A 81 -8.65 -6.61 10.00
C GLU A 81 -9.08 -6.87 8.54
N TYR A 82 -9.81 -5.93 7.93
CA TYR A 82 -10.16 -5.99 6.53
C TYR A 82 -8.92 -5.96 5.63
N LEU A 83 -8.01 -5.02 5.87
CA LEU A 83 -6.78 -4.84 5.10
C LEU A 83 -5.87 -6.06 5.21
N GLU A 84 -5.67 -6.61 6.41
CA GLU A 84 -4.84 -7.80 6.64
C GLU A 84 -5.38 -9.03 5.90
N ARG A 85 -6.70 -9.20 5.85
CA ARG A 85 -7.31 -10.30 5.09
C ARG A 85 -7.22 -10.09 3.58
N ARG A 86 -7.35 -8.85 3.12
CA ARG A 86 -7.38 -8.53 1.69
C ARG A 86 -5.98 -8.52 1.07
N GLU A 87 -5.04 -7.92 1.77
CA GLU A 87 -3.65 -7.75 1.34
C GLU A 87 -2.79 -8.90 1.94
N CYS A 88 -3.37 -10.09 2.10
CA CYS A 88 -2.70 -11.26 2.70
C CYS A 88 -1.56 -11.83 1.84
N GLU A 89 -1.50 -11.46 0.55
CA GLU A 89 -0.42 -11.80 -0.36
C GLU A 89 0.87 -10.99 -0.07
N TYR A 90 0.79 -9.93 0.74
CA TYR A 90 1.93 -9.13 1.17
C TYR A 90 2.36 -9.55 2.58
N ASP A 91 3.65 -9.80 2.77
CA ASP A 91 4.21 -10.37 4.01
C ASP A 91 4.70 -9.32 5.02
N HIS A 92 4.73 -8.03 4.63
CA HIS A 92 5.28 -6.96 5.46
C HIS A 92 4.50 -5.64 5.35
N LYS A 93 4.50 -4.87 6.44
CA LYS A 93 3.96 -3.49 6.50
C LYS A 93 5.09 -2.52 6.80
N SER A 94 5.32 -1.55 5.93
CA SER A 94 6.30 -0.48 6.15
C SER A 94 5.61 0.82 6.52
N SER A 95 6.27 1.62 7.35
CA SER A 95 5.91 3.02 7.61
C SER A 95 6.74 3.89 6.66
N MET A 96 6.09 4.76 5.89
CA MET A 96 6.75 5.61 4.88
C MET A 96 6.24 7.05 4.93
N ASP A 97 7.03 7.95 4.39
CA ASP A 97 6.64 9.35 4.21
C ASP A 97 5.91 9.54 2.88
N PHE A 98 4.81 10.28 2.93
CA PHE A 98 3.96 10.56 1.79
C PHE A 98 4.03 12.04 1.41
N PHE A 99 4.25 12.29 0.12
CA PHE A 99 4.44 13.60 -0.48
C PHE A 99 3.32 13.90 -1.47
N THR A 100 3.10 15.17 -1.76
CA THR A 100 2.16 15.62 -2.80
C THR A 100 2.88 16.53 -3.79
N GLU A 101 2.23 16.86 -4.91
CA GLU A 101 2.82 17.79 -5.90
C GLU A 101 3.02 19.20 -5.33
N GLN A 102 2.19 19.60 -4.37
CA GLN A 102 2.21 20.95 -3.82
C GLN A 102 3.44 21.20 -2.94
N ASP A 103 3.90 20.18 -2.23
CA ASP A 103 5.12 20.24 -1.41
C ASP A 103 5.95 18.98 -1.63
N PRO A 104 6.92 19.01 -2.57
CA PRO A 104 7.84 17.91 -2.77
C PRO A 104 9.01 17.96 -1.78
N VAL A 105 9.13 18.94 -0.89
CA VAL A 105 10.28 19.00 0.03
C VAL A 105 9.90 18.35 1.35
N TYR A 106 8.72 18.67 1.88
CA TYR A 106 8.25 18.14 3.15
C TYR A 106 7.13 17.13 2.97
N PRO A 107 7.14 16.03 3.74
CA PRO A 107 6.08 15.05 3.67
C PRO A 107 4.76 15.66 4.15
N ALA A 108 3.72 15.53 3.34
CA ALA A 108 2.37 15.93 3.71
C ALA A 108 1.81 15.04 4.84
N ILE A 109 2.26 13.78 4.91
CA ILE A 109 1.95 12.83 5.98
C ILE A 109 3.19 11.99 6.26
N THR A 110 3.60 11.91 7.52
CA THR A 110 4.66 10.99 7.96
C THR A 110 4.06 9.68 8.45
N GLY A 111 4.71 8.57 8.14
CA GLY A 111 4.35 7.25 8.65
C GLY A 111 3.03 6.68 8.13
N VAL A 112 2.76 6.83 6.84
CA VAL A 112 1.70 6.08 6.18
C VAL A 112 2.08 4.60 6.15
N LEU A 113 1.13 3.73 6.49
CA LEU A 113 1.32 2.28 6.40
C LEU A 113 1.19 1.83 4.95
N VAL A 114 2.13 1.00 4.53
CA VAL A 114 2.23 0.45 3.18
C VAL A 114 2.36 -1.07 3.29
N PHE A 115 1.41 -1.81 2.74
CA PHE A 115 1.53 -3.27 2.59
C PHE A 115 2.47 -3.55 1.42
N MET A 116 3.50 -4.36 1.60
CA MET A 116 4.50 -4.69 0.57
C MET A 116 4.94 -6.14 0.75
N SER A 117 5.41 -6.80 -0.32
CA SER A 117 6.06 -8.11 -0.16
C SER A 117 7.57 -7.93 -0.04
N THR A 118 8.23 -8.84 0.67
CA THR A 118 9.66 -9.03 0.47
C THR A 118 9.90 -9.59 -0.94
N PRO A 119 10.98 -9.18 -1.63
CA PRO A 119 11.38 -9.83 -2.86
C PRO A 119 11.64 -11.31 -2.59
N ASP A 120 11.07 -12.18 -3.42
CA ASP A 120 11.39 -13.60 -3.36
C ASP A 120 12.88 -13.77 -3.72
N LYS A 121 13.69 -14.34 -2.83
CA LYS A 121 15.15 -14.48 -3.02
C LYS A 121 15.51 -15.68 -3.90
N SER A 122 14.59 -16.17 -4.72
CA SER A 122 14.83 -17.30 -5.61
C SER A 122 15.23 -16.80 -7.01
N GLU A 123 16.55 -16.71 -7.21
CA GLU A 123 17.19 -16.80 -8.53
C GLU A 123 17.06 -18.21 -9.12
#